data_AF-A0A2P6CEM1-F1
#
_entry.id   AF-A0A2P6CEM1-F1
#
_cell.length_a   1.000
_cell.length_b   1.000
_cell.length_c   1.000
_cell.angle_alpha   90.00
_cell.angle_beta   90.00
_cell.angle_gamma   90.00
#
_symmetry.space_group_name_H-M   'P 1'
#
loop_
_entity.id
_entity.type
_entity.pdbx_description
1 polymer ?
#
loop_
_entity_poly.entity_id
_entity_poly.type
_entity_poly.pdbx_seq_one_letter_code
_entity_poly.pdbx_strand_id
1 'polypeptide(L)'
;MKNILFLFLFLPSLILAQSLDVPKNPKPGKCYVRHSSQDFNYNKAVNKKKLWTEMDCYKARNLTIDAEKDRVFLEYQKLLKKEGFDIEITGVLDLKTAKAHNKYLRKSKKKRRKE
;
A
#
# COMPACT_ATOMS: atom_id res chain seq x y z
N MET A 1 -52.66 3.12 32.55
CA MET A 1 -51.29 2.87 33.01
C MET A 1 -50.51 2.28 31.84
N LYS A 2 -49.65 3.08 31.19
CA LYS A 2 -48.90 2.68 29.99
C LYS A 2 -47.57 2.08 30.44
N ASN A 3 -47.39 0.77 30.26
CA ASN A 3 -46.11 0.09 30.46
C ASN A 3 -45.14 0.54 29.35
N ILE A 4 -44.10 1.27 29.71
CA ILE A 4 -43.02 1.64 28.78
C ILE A 4 -41.97 0.52 28.84
N LEU A 5 -41.90 -0.22 27.75
CA LEU A 5 -40.94 -1.27 27.43
C LEU A 5 -39.55 -0.63 27.21
N PHE A 6 -38.59 -0.85 28.12
CA PHE A 6 -37.20 -0.43 27.92
C PHE A 6 -36.40 -1.62 27.34
N LEU A 7 -36.43 -1.76 26.01
CA LEU A 7 -35.62 -2.73 25.29
C LEU A 7 -34.21 -2.13 25.10
N PHE A 8 -33.28 -2.46 25.98
CA PHE A 8 -31.85 -2.13 25.81
C PHE A 8 -31.28 -2.94 24.65
N LEU A 9 -31.29 -2.37 23.45
CA LEU A 9 -30.55 -2.90 22.30
C LEU A 9 -29.04 -2.68 22.52
N PHE A 10 -28.38 -3.70 23.08
CA PHE A 10 -26.93 -3.82 23.00
C PHE A 10 -26.55 -4.09 21.54
N LEU A 11 -26.30 -3.02 20.78
CA LEU A 11 -25.61 -3.11 19.51
C LEU A 11 -24.12 -3.33 19.82
N PRO A 12 -23.54 -4.51 19.56
CA PRO A 12 -22.10 -4.66 19.64
C PRO A 12 -21.51 -3.69 18.61
N SER A 13 -20.77 -2.71 19.09
CA SER A 13 -19.94 -1.87 18.23
C SER A 13 -19.03 -2.82 17.46
N LEU A 14 -19.30 -2.97 16.16
CA LEU A 14 -18.38 -3.59 15.22
C LEU A 14 -17.14 -2.71 15.22
N ILE A 15 -16.21 -3.00 16.12
CA ILE A 15 -14.86 -2.45 16.09
C ILE A 15 -14.25 -3.04 14.82
N LEU A 16 -14.39 -2.32 13.71
CA LEU A 16 -13.58 -2.52 12.52
C LEU A 16 -12.14 -2.27 12.97
N ALA A 17 -11.46 -3.35 13.34
CA ALA A 17 -10.02 -3.32 13.51
C ALA A 17 -9.45 -2.85 12.17
N GLN A 18 -9.07 -1.57 12.11
CA GLN A 18 -8.32 -1.07 10.98
C GLN A 18 -7.02 -1.85 11.00
N SER A 19 -6.85 -2.80 10.08
CA SER A 19 -5.60 -3.51 9.91
C SER A 19 -4.58 -2.48 9.43
N LEU A 20 -3.92 -1.82 10.38
CA LEU A 20 -2.79 -0.97 10.09
C LEU A 20 -1.74 -1.90 9.48
N ASP A 21 -1.58 -1.84 8.16
CA ASP A 21 -0.54 -2.58 7.47
C ASP A 21 0.79 -1.93 7.88
N VAL A 22 1.43 -2.55 8.87
CA VAL A 22 2.67 -2.17 9.55
C VAL A 22 3.76 -3.21 9.25
N PRO A 23 5.06 -2.86 9.36
CA PRO A 23 6.11 -3.85 9.20
C PRO A 23 5.95 -5.01 10.19
N LYS A 24 6.43 -6.21 9.81
CA LYS A 24 6.22 -7.46 10.55
C LYS A 24 6.84 -7.50 11.95
N ASN A 25 7.71 -6.56 12.30
CA ASN A 25 8.34 -6.45 13.62
C ASN A 25 8.81 -4.99 13.86
N PRO A 26 7.91 -4.05 14.18
CA PRO A 26 8.28 -2.67 14.43
C PRO A 26 9.04 -2.57 15.75
N LYS A 27 10.15 -1.82 15.76
CA LYS A 27 10.93 -1.55 16.97
C LYS A 27 10.43 -0.29 17.67
N PRO A 28 10.38 -0.25 19.01
CA PRO A 28 10.07 0.96 19.75
C PRO A 28 11.02 2.12 19.40
N GLY A 29 10.48 3.34 19.29
CA GLY A 29 11.27 4.55 18.99
C GLY A 29 11.81 4.63 17.56
N LYS A 30 11.39 3.74 16.66
CA LYS A 30 11.73 3.77 15.24
C LYS A 30 10.53 4.18 14.40
N CYS A 31 10.80 4.92 13.33
CA CYS A 31 9.81 5.24 12.32
C CYS A 31 10.04 4.40 11.08
N TYR A 32 8.94 4.08 10.40
CA TYR A 32 8.95 3.26 9.21
C TYR A 32 8.19 4.00 8.13
N VAL A 33 8.84 4.17 6.99
CA VAL A 33 8.19 4.69 5.79
C VAL A 33 8.03 3.54 4.82
N ARG A 34 6.89 3.49 4.12
CA ARG A 34 6.82 2.61 2.96
C ARG A 34 7.78 3.14 1.91
N HIS A 35 8.43 2.23 1.19
CA HIS A 35 9.15 2.57 -0.03
C HIS A 35 8.21 3.43 -0.89
N SER A 36 8.57 4.70 -1.01
CA SER A 36 7.81 5.70 -1.75
C SER A 36 7.90 5.41 -3.25
N SER A 37 6.93 5.95 -4.00
CA SER A 37 7.04 6.17 -5.45
C SER A 37 8.43 6.66 -5.86
N GLN A 38 9.09 7.44 -4.99
CA GLN A 38 10.36 8.11 -5.25
C GLN A 38 11.54 7.16 -5.52
N ASP A 39 11.55 5.99 -4.87
CA ASP A 39 12.59 4.97 -5.00
C ASP A 39 12.13 3.79 -5.86
N PHE A 40 10.95 3.89 -6.47
CA PHE A 40 10.36 2.80 -7.22
C PHE A 40 11.03 2.68 -8.60
N ASN A 41 11.67 1.53 -8.84
CA ASN A 41 12.23 1.22 -10.15
C ASN A 41 11.25 0.38 -10.97
N TYR A 42 10.63 1.00 -11.97
CA TYR A 42 9.65 0.40 -12.88
C TYR A 42 10.15 -0.79 -13.69
N ASN A 43 11.47 -1.02 -13.76
CA ASN A 43 12.07 -2.11 -14.54
C ASN A 43 12.57 -3.27 -13.65
N LYS A 44 12.53 -3.12 -12.33
CA LYS A 44 13.11 -4.08 -11.39
C LYS A 44 12.06 -4.63 -10.42
N ALA A 45 12.06 -5.95 -10.26
CA ALA A 45 11.14 -6.60 -9.34
C ALA A 45 11.32 -6.10 -7.90
N VAL A 46 10.20 -5.84 -7.23
CA VAL A 46 10.14 -5.41 -5.84
C VAL A 46 10.32 -6.60 -4.90
N ASN A 47 11.16 -6.43 -3.88
CA ASN A 47 11.24 -7.37 -2.78
C ASN A 47 10.10 -7.12 -1.79
N LYS A 48 9.09 -7.99 -1.82
CA LYS A 48 7.89 -7.90 -0.96
C LYS A 48 8.19 -7.92 0.55
N LYS A 49 9.37 -8.45 0.95
CA LYS A 49 9.80 -8.49 2.36
C LYS A 49 10.42 -7.16 2.82
N LYS A 50 10.73 -6.25 1.88
CA LYS A 50 11.36 -4.96 2.13
C LYS A 50 10.51 -3.83 1.52
N LEU A 51 9.23 -3.77 1.91
CA LEU A 51 8.35 -2.65 1.56
C LEU A 51 8.51 -1.48 2.53
N TRP A 52 9.12 -1.71 3.68
CA TRP A 52 9.33 -0.73 4.73
C TRP A 52 10.81 -0.42 4.86
N THR A 53 11.10 0.87 4.98
CA THR A 53 12.40 1.39 5.34
C THR A 53 12.33 1.92 6.76
N GLU A 54 13.15 1.34 7.65
CA GLU A 54 13.38 1.89 8.98
C GLU A 54 14.19 3.18 8.84
N MET A 55 13.74 4.25 9.47
CA MET A 55 14.47 5.52 9.48
C MET A 55 14.23 6.30 10.76
N ASP A 56 15.01 7.37 10.92
CA ASP A 56 14.84 8.32 12.01
C ASP A 56 13.50 9.05 11.90
N CYS A 57 12.82 9.26 13.04
CA CYS A 57 11.49 9.86 13.08
C CYS A 57 11.47 11.33 12.69
N TYR A 58 12.53 12.08 12.99
CA TYR A 58 12.64 13.47 12.55
C TYR A 58 12.81 13.54 11.02
N LYS A 59 13.62 12.65 10.45
CA LYS A 59 13.73 12.51 8.98
C LYS A 59 12.40 12.09 8.36
N ALA A 60 11.69 11.14 8.96
CA ALA A 60 10.39 10.68 8.46
C ALA A 60 9.36 11.81 8.42
N ARG A 61 9.32 12.67 9.45
CA ARG A 61 8.42 13.84 9.50
C ARG A 61 8.73 14.89 8.44
N ASN A 62 10.02 15.03 8.09
CA ASN A 62 10.50 16.03 7.14
C ASN A 62 10.72 15.46 5.73
N LEU A 63 10.15 14.29 5.42
CA LEU A 63 10.19 13.77 4.06
C LEU A 63 9.38 14.68 3.15
N THR A 64 10.07 15.36 2.24
CA THR A 64 9.43 16.15 1.19
C THR A 64 8.83 15.19 0.17
N ILE A 65 7.51 15.29 0.00
CA ILE A 65 6.80 14.58 -1.06
C ILE A 65 7.08 15.28 -2.38
N ASP A 66 7.53 14.51 -3.37
CA ASP A 66 7.72 14.96 -4.74
C ASP A 66 6.42 14.70 -5.50
N ALA A 67 5.64 15.77 -5.67
CA ALA A 67 4.30 15.69 -6.26
C ALA A 67 4.30 15.09 -7.68
N GLU A 68 5.37 15.31 -8.46
CA GLU A 68 5.45 14.77 -9.82
C GLU A 68 5.71 13.26 -9.79
N LYS A 69 6.61 12.79 -8.90
CA LYS A 69 6.87 11.35 -8.75
C LYS A 69 5.64 10.60 -8.25
N ASP A 70 4.86 11.19 -7.35
CA ASP A 70 3.60 10.63 -6.88
C ASP A 70 2.56 10.55 -8.00
N ARG A 71 2.44 11.60 -8.82
CA ARG A 71 1.57 11.60 -10.00
C ARG A 71 1.94 10.49 -10.98
N VAL A 72 3.22 10.34 -11.31
CA VAL A 72 3.70 9.27 -12.20
C VAL A 72 3.37 7.89 -11.64
N PHE A 73 3.51 7.71 -10.32
CA PHE A 73 3.20 6.43 -9.69
C PHE A 73 1.69 6.13 -9.65
N LEU A 74 0.84 7.14 -9.47
CA LEU A 74 -0.61 7.02 -9.61
C LEU A 74 -1.02 6.57 -11.02
N GLU A 75 -0.43 7.16 -12.06
CA GLU A 75 -0.66 6.74 -13.45
C GLU A 75 -0.18 5.30 -13.69
N TYR A 76 0.93 4.91 -13.07
CA TYR A 76 1.41 3.53 -13.12
C TYR A 76 0.43 2.54 -12.46
N GLN A 77 -0.15 2.87 -11.31
CA GLN A 77 -1.19 2.05 -10.68
C GLN A 77 -2.45 1.95 -11.57
N LYS A 78 -2.85 3.03 -12.25
CA LYS A 78 -3.93 2.98 -13.26
C LYS A 78 -3.61 2.02 -14.40
N LEU A 79 -2.37 2.03 -14.92
CA LEU A 79 -1.92 1.10 -15.95
C LEU A 79 -2.00 -0.36 -15.47
N LEU A 80 -1.53 -0.65 -14.27
CA LEU A 80 -1.64 -2.00 -13.69
C LEU A 80 -3.10 -2.44 -13.55
N LYS A 81 -3.98 -1.55 -13.11
CA LYS A 81 -5.41 -1.84 -13.02
C LYS A 81 -6.03 -2.13 -14.40
N LYS A 82 -5.67 -1.35 -15.43
CA LYS A 82 -6.07 -1.57 -16.83
C LYS A 82 -5.58 -2.90 -17.40
N GLU A 83 -4.40 -3.37 -16.98
CA GLU A 83 -3.85 -4.71 -17.31
C GLU A 83 -4.54 -5.87 -16.56
N GLY A 84 -5.60 -5.58 -15.79
CA GLY A 84 -6.42 -6.56 -15.09
C GLY A 84 -5.84 -7.03 -13.75
N PHE A 85 -4.98 -6.24 -13.12
CA PHE A 85 -4.51 -6.52 -11.76
C PHE A 85 -5.46 -5.92 -10.72
N ASP A 86 -5.79 -6.70 -9.70
CA ASP A 86 -6.58 -6.26 -8.54
C ASP A 86 -5.69 -5.47 -7.57
N ILE A 87 -5.63 -4.16 -7.78
CA ILE A 87 -4.94 -3.20 -6.92
C ILE A 87 -5.77 -1.92 -6.75
N GLU A 88 -5.50 -1.20 -5.66
CA GLU A 88 -6.03 0.14 -5.42
C GLU A 88 -5.07 1.21 -5.96
N ILE A 89 -5.62 2.37 -6.32
CA ILE A 89 -4.83 3.52 -6.80
C ILE A 89 -4.74 4.49 -5.62
N THR A 90 -3.63 4.43 -4.90
CA THR A 90 -3.43 5.15 -3.63
C THR A 90 -2.17 6.01 -3.61
N GLY A 91 -1.31 5.90 -4.63
CA GLY A 91 0.00 6.53 -4.66
C GLY A 91 1.03 5.80 -3.78
N VAL A 92 0.63 4.72 -3.11
CA VAL A 92 1.47 3.99 -2.16
C VAL A 92 1.83 2.61 -2.71
N LEU A 93 3.12 2.25 -2.64
CA LEU A 93 3.58 0.90 -2.96
C LEU A 93 3.24 -0.07 -1.83
N ASP A 94 2.06 -0.68 -1.92
CA ASP A 94 1.62 -1.73 -1.01
C ASP A 94 1.98 -3.14 -1.51
N LEU A 95 1.64 -4.16 -0.71
CA LEU A 95 1.90 -5.54 -1.07
C LEU A 95 1.16 -5.98 -2.34
N LYS A 96 -0.08 -5.51 -2.57
CA LYS A 96 -0.85 -5.82 -3.78
C LYS A 96 -0.18 -5.21 -5.01
N THR A 97 0.18 -3.93 -4.97
CA THR A 97 0.88 -3.21 -6.05
C THR A 97 2.22 -3.87 -6.35
N ALA A 98 3.02 -4.23 -5.34
CA ALA A 98 4.30 -4.93 -5.53
C ALA A 98 4.13 -6.31 -6.19
N LYS A 99 3.09 -7.07 -5.81
CA LYS A 99 2.77 -8.36 -6.45
C LYS A 99 2.34 -8.16 -7.91
N ALA A 100 1.48 -7.18 -8.17
CA ALA A 100 1.02 -6.84 -9.52
C ALA A 100 2.18 -6.43 -10.42
N HIS A 101 3.04 -5.51 -9.96
CA HIS A 101 4.24 -5.08 -10.67
C HIS A 101 5.16 -6.25 -11.04
N ASN A 102 5.49 -7.13 -10.09
CA ASN A 102 6.34 -8.29 -10.38
C ASN A 102 5.70 -9.24 -11.41
N LYS A 103 4.37 -9.40 -11.36
CA LYS A 103 3.63 -10.22 -12.33
C LYS A 103 3.61 -9.54 -13.70
N TYR A 104 3.43 -8.22 -13.75
CA TYR A 104 3.50 -7.41 -14.97
C TYR A 104 4.87 -7.57 -15.65
N LEU A 105 5.98 -7.36 -14.93
CA LEU A 105 7.33 -7.56 -15.49
C LEU A 105 7.54 -8.97 -16.06
N ARG A 106 7.03 -10.00 -15.39
CA ARG A 106 7.09 -11.38 -15.90
C ARG A 106 6.26 -11.57 -17.16
N LYS A 107 5.07 -10.97 -17.26
CA LYS A 107 4.23 -10.98 -18.46
C LYS A 107 4.95 -10.28 -19.63
N SER A 108 5.48 -9.07 -19.40
CA SER A 108 6.16 -8.29 -20.45
C SER A 108 7.41 -8.99 -20.98
N LYS A 109 8.22 -9.61 -20.11
CA LYS A 109 9.37 -10.44 -20.54
C LYS A 109 8.96 -11.64 -21.39
N LYS A 110 7.79 -12.24 -21.11
CA LYS A 110 7.28 -13.38 -21.91
C LYS A 110 6.79 -12.93 -23.29
N LYS A 111 6.13 -11.76 -23.39
CA LYS A 111 5.69 -11.22 -24.69
C LYS A 111 6.88 -10.97 -25.62
N ARG A 112 7.91 -10.28 -25.13
CA ARG A 112 9.16 -10.00 -25.88
C ARG A 112 9.98 -11.22 -26.32
N ARG A 113 9.73 -12.40 -25.76
CA ARG A 113 10.40 -13.66 -26.16
C ARG A 113 9.63 -14.41 -27.24
N LYS A 114 8.37 -14.04 -27.47
CA LYS A 114 7.48 -14.65 -28.46
C LYS A 114 7.38 -13.81 -29.73
N GLU A 115 7.77 -12.55 -29.65
CA GLU A 115 8.07 -11.65 -30.78
C GLU A 115 9.47 -11.97 -31.30
#